data_AF-A0A954FQ19-F1
#
_entry.id   AF-A0A954FQ19-F1
#
_cell.length_a   1.000
_cell.length_b   1.000
_cell.length_c   1.000
_cell.angle_alpha   90.00
_cell.angle_beta   90.00
_cell.angle_gamma   90.00
#
_symmetry.space_group_name_H-M   'P 1'
#
loop_
_entity.id
_entity.type
_entity.pdbx_description
1 polymer ?
#
loop_
_entity_poly.entity_id
_entity_poly.type
_entity_poly.pdbx_seq_one_letter_code
_entity_poly.pdbx_strand_id
1 'polypeptide(L)'
;VYGVTHLTAADTILLRGAITESLDPASKTLVDDPRNKPMQPLAWLHTYTAPNGKTGRSFCTTAGASLDFVDEDLRRLIVNAAIELTGGQVPKKADVDFIDPFYPTFFCFINDPAYYKTMNMKPQDFGLGKAPHRPDPPGNPAWPYRPTPQE
;
A
#
# COMPACT_ATOMS: atom_id res chain seq x y z
N VAL A 1 -3.51 -7.91 -5.85
CA VAL A 1 -2.72 -8.70 -4.89
C VAL A 1 -1.88 -9.69 -5.68
N TYR A 2 -0.55 -9.66 -5.49
CA TYR A 2 0.36 -10.62 -6.13
C TYR A 2 0.21 -12.01 -5.51
N GLY A 3 0.52 -13.07 -6.27
CA GLY A 3 0.53 -14.43 -5.74
C GLY A 3 1.69 -14.62 -4.76
N VAL A 4 1.39 -15.07 -3.54
CA VAL A 4 2.40 -15.33 -2.51
C VAL A 4 2.46 -16.84 -2.23
N THR A 5 3.57 -17.48 -2.60
CA THR A 5 3.70 -18.95 -2.59
C THR A 5 4.78 -19.49 -1.65
N HIS A 6 5.55 -18.61 -0.99
CA HIS A 6 6.75 -18.99 -0.24
C HIS A 6 6.68 -18.66 1.26
N LEU A 7 5.49 -18.46 1.82
CA LEU A 7 5.35 -18.36 3.28
C LEU A 7 5.62 -19.72 3.93
N THR A 8 6.20 -19.66 5.11
CA THR A 8 6.58 -20.79 5.95
C THR A 8 5.84 -20.75 7.29
N ALA A 9 6.03 -21.75 8.13
CA ALA A 9 5.48 -21.74 9.49
C ALA A 9 6.06 -20.63 10.40
N ALA A 10 7.18 -20.01 9.99
CA ALA A 10 7.75 -18.86 10.70
C ALA A 10 7.02 -17.54 10.40
N ASP A 11 6.17 -17.53 9.37
CA ASP A 11 5.42 -16.35 8.96
C ASP A 11 4.06 -16.27 9.67
N THR A 12 3.79 -15.11 10.26
CA THR A 12 2.50 -14.82 10.90
C THR A 12 1.66 -13.95 9.98
N ILE A 13 0.68 -14.55 9.30
CA ILE A 13 -0.25 -13.82 8.43
C ILE A 13 -1.18 -12.98 9.31
N LEU A 14 -1.18 -11.66 9.09
CA LEU A 14 -2.04 -10.72 9.79
C LEU A 14 -3.31 -10.42 8.99
N LEU A 15 -3.19 -10.29 7.67
CA LEU A 15 -4.28 -9.97 6.77
C LEU A 15 -4.22 -10.83 5.52
N ARG A 16 -5.41 -11.14 4.97
CA ARG A 16 -5.58 -11.78 3.67
C ARG A 16 -6.38 -10.85 2.76
N GLY A 17 -6.01 -10.81 1.48
CA GLY A 17 -6.61 -9.95 0.47
C GLY A 17 -7.69 -10.70 -0.30
N ALA A 18 -8.89 -10.15 -0.30
CA ALA A 18 -10.02 -10.65 -1.07
C ALA A 18 -10.00 -10.08 -2.50
N ILE A 19 -10.28 -10.93 -3.49
CA ILE A 19 -10.65 -10.49 -4.82
C ILE A 19 -12.12 -10.05 -4.78
N THR A 20 -12.39 -8.87 -5.33
CA THR A 20 -13.71 -8.23 -5.37
C THR A 20 -14.21 -8.10 -6.81
N GLU A 21 -15.49 -7.77 -6.98
CA GLU A 21 -16.16 -7.64 -8.29
C GLU A 21 -15.61 -6.50 -9.16
N SER A 22 -15.13 -5.44 -8.52
CA SER A 22 -14.65 -4.19 -9.11
C SER A 22 -13.69 -3.44 -8.18
N LEU A 23 -13.15 -2.32 -8.66
CA LEU A 23 -12.30 -1.40 -7.89
C LEU A 23 -13.09 -0.37 -7.06
N ASP A 24 -14.43 -0.44 -7.03
CA ASP A 24 -15.23 0.40 -6.12
C ASP A 24 -14.86 0.07 -4.66
N PRO A 25 -14.63 1.06 -3.78
CA PRO A 25 -14.35 0.81 -2.36
C PRO A 25 -15.43 -0.02 -1.64
N ALA A 26 -16.68 0.03 -2.10
CA ALA A 26 -17.81 -0.75 -1.58
C ALA A 26 -18.03 -2.08 -2.35
N SER A 27 -17.12 -2.43 -3.25
CA SER A 27 -17.18 -3.64 -4.08
C SER A 27 -17.27 -4.91 -3.23
N LYS A 28 -18.17 -5.81 -3.61
CA LYS A 28 -18.39 -7.06 -2.87
C LYS A 28 -17.22 -8.01 -3.11
N THR A 29 -16.88 -8.75 -2.06
CA THR A 29 -15.96 -9.89 -2.18
C THR A 29 -16.59 -10.98 -3.04
N LEU A 30 -15.83 -11.52 -3.98
CA LEU A 30 -16.23 -12.70 -4.75
C LEU A 30 -16.12 -13.95 -3.88
N VAL A 31 -17.18 -14.25 -3.12
CA VAL A 31 -17.18 -15.34 -2.13
C VAL A 31 -17.02 -16.74 -2.74
N ASP A 32 -17.48 -16.93 -3.97
CA ASP A 32 -17.44 -18.23 -4.66
C ASP A 32 -16.22 -18.42 -5.57
N ASP A 33 -15.38 -17.39 -5.72
CA ASP A 33 -14.20 -17.47 -6.56
C ASP A 33 -13.15 -18.42 -5.94
N PRO A 34 -12.66 -19.44 -6.67
CA PRO A 34 -11.66 -20.37 -6.16
C PRO A 34 -10.35 -19.68 -5.77
N ARG A 35 -10.03 -18.52 -6.37
CA ARG A 35 -8.84 -17.73 -6.03
C ARG A 35 -8.92 -17.07 -4.65
N ASN A 36 -10.12 -16.97 -4.06
CA ASN A 36 -10.36 -16.56 -2.68
C ASN A 36 -10.38 -17.75 -1.69
N LYS A 37 -10.05 -18.98 -2.12
CA LYS A 37 -10.13 -20.20 -1.30
C LYS A 37 -8.78 -20.94 -1.25
N PRO A 38 -7.81 -20.50 -0.43
CA PRO A 38 -7.88 -19.37 0.49
C PRO A 38 -7.50 -18.04 -0.18
N MET A 39 -7.96 -16.93 0.40
CA MET A 39 -7.50 -15.58 0.04
C MET A 39 -5.98 -15.45 0.20
N GLN A 40 -5.37 -14.72 -0.72
CA GLN A 40 -3.92 -14.51 -0.74
C GLN A 40 -3.45 -13.76 0.53
N PRO A 41 -2.31 -14.12 1.12
CA PRO A 41 -1.68 -13.30 2.14
C PRO A 41 -1.47 -11.86 1.64
N LEU A 42 -1.98 -10.90 2.41
CA LEU A 42 -1.85 -9.47 2.09
C LEU A 42 -0.79 -8.80 2.95
N ALA A 43 -0.71 -9.17 4.23
CA ALA A 43 0.26 -8.64 5.17
C ALA A 43 0.66 -9.69 6.21
N TRP A 44 1.95 -9.79 6.52
CA TRP A 44 2.48 -10.76 7.47
C TRP A 44 3.75 -10.27 8.16
N LEU A 45 4.05 -10.89 9.31
CA LEU A 45 5.33 -10.76 9.99
C LEU A 45 6.20 -11.97 9.68
N HIS A 46 7.51 -11.75 9.54
CA HIS A 46 8.51 -12.80 9.35
C HIS A 46 9.64 -12.62 10.36
N THR A 47 10.03 -13.69 11.06
CA THR A 47 11.21 -13.67 11.93
C THR A 47 12.42 -14.15 11.14
N TYR A 48 13.52 -13.40 11.20
CA TYR A 48 14.76 -13.73 10.50
C TYR A 48 15.96 -13.71 11.44
N THR A 49 17.04 -14.38 11.03
CA THR A 49 18.36 -14.29 11.66
C THR A 49 19.29 -13.52 10.75
N ALA A 50 19.84 -12.41 11.24
CA ALA A 50 20.79 -11.58 10.52
C ALA A 50 22.18 -12.27 10.42
N PRO A 51 23.05 -11.86 9.49
CA PRO A 51 24.39 -12.45 9.33
C PRO A 51 25.28 -12.42 10.58
N ASN A 52 25.01 -11.50 11.50
CA ASN A 52 25.71 -11.39 12.79
C ASN A 52 25.11 -12.28 13.90
N GLY A 53 24.19 -13.19 13.56
CA GLY A 53 23.53 -14.11 14.48
C GLY A 53 22.38 -13.52 15.30
N LYS A 54 22.10 -12.21 15.19
CA LYS A 54 20.97 -11.59 15.89
C LYS A 54 19.65 -11.95 15.21
N THR A 55 18.61 -12.16 15.99
CA THR A 55 17.24 -12.32 15.49
C THR A 55 16.58 -10.96 15.29
N GLY A 56 15.71 -10.87 14.29
CA GLY A 56 14.91 -9.70 14.00
C GLY A 56 13.55 -10.13 13.44
N ARG A 57 12.67 -9.14 13.25
CA ARG A 57 11.35 -9.35 12.66
C ARG A 57 11.16 -8.33 11.54
N SER A 58 10.57 -8.76 10.45
CA SER A 58 10.16 -7.89 9.34
C SER A 58 8.65 -7.95 9.19
N PHE A 59 8.10 -6.90 8.61
CA PHE A 59 6.73 -6.83 8.13
C PHE A 59 6.77 -6.75 6.61
N CYS A 60 5.90 -7.49 5.95
CA CYS A 60 5.73 -7.42 4.51
C CYS A 60 4.24 -7.27 4.18
N THR A 61 3.94 -6.47 3.17
CA THR A 61 2.63 -6.39 2.56
C THR A 61 2.74 -6.31 1.05
N THR A 62 1.74 -6.86 0.34
CA THR A 62 1.61 -6.76 -1.12
C THR A 62 0.71 -5.61 -1.57
N ALA A 63 0.19 -4.80 -0.62
CA ALA A 63 -0.41 -3.50 -0.88
C ALA A 63 0.67 -2.40 -0.85
N GLY A 64 0.36 -1.22 -1.38
CA GLY A 64 1.26 -0.06 -1.31
C GLY A 64 1.46 0.67 -2.62
N ALA A 65 0.54 0.53 -3.58
CA ALA A 65 0.44 1.53 -4.63
C ALA A 65 0.16 2.90 -3.99
N SER A 66 0.61 3.99 -4.61
CA SER A 66 0.37 5.35 -4.08
C SER A 66 -1.10 5.60 -3.78
N LEU A 67 -1.99 5.11 -4.65
CA LEU A 67 -3.43 5.23 -4.50
C LEU A 67 -3.98 4.47 -3.28
N ASP A 68 -3.36 3.35 -2.90
CA ASP A 68 -3.83 2.56 -1.75
C ASP A 68 -3.74 3.36 -0.44
N PHE A 69 -2.82 4.32 -0.35
CA PHE A 69 -2.64 5.18 0.83
C PHE A 69 -3.77 6.21 1.02
N VAL A 70 -4.72 6.34 0.09
CA VAL A 70 -5.97 7.07 0.34
C VAL A 70 -6.74 6.43 1.49
N ASP A 71 -6.67 5.11 1.62
CA ASP A 71 -7.29 4.35 2.70
C ASP A 71 -6.60 4.62 4.05
N GLU A 72 -7.39 5.03 5.06
CA GLU A 72 -6.89 5.33 6.41
C GLU A 72 -6.40 4.06 7.13
N ASP A 73 -7.04 2.92 6.89
CA ASP A 73 -6.70 1.66 7.55
C ASP A 73 -5.39 1.09 7.01
N LEU A 74 -5.12 1.22 5.72
CA LEU A 74 -3.82 0.86 5.16
C LEU A 74 -2.70 1.75 5.72
N ARG A 75 -2.90 3.08 5.78
CA ARG A 75 -1.94 3.98 6.44
C ARG A 75 -1.66 3.53 7.88
N ARG A 76 -2.71 3.17 8.61
CA ARG A 76 -2.60 2.68 9.99
C ARG A 76 -1.88 1.35 10.11
N LEU A 77 -2.08 0.44 9.16
CA LEU A 77 -1.32 -0.81 9.10
C LEU A 77 0.19 -0.54 9.03
N ILE A 78 0.61 0.37 8.14
CA ILE A 78 2.03 0.70 7.95
C ILE A 78 2.61 1.40 9.18
N VAL A 79 1.91 2.39 9.75
CA VAL A 79 2.37 3.11 10.95
C VAL A 79 2.47 2.17 12.16
N ASN A 80 1.45 1.32 12.38
CA ASN A 80 1.47 0.34 13.47
C ASN A 80 2.60 -0.68 13.31
N ALA A 81 2.85 -1.16 12.09
CA ALA A 81 3.96 -2.06 11.82
C ALA A 81 5.32 -1.41 12.13
N ALA A 82 5.51 -0.14 11.78
CA ALA A 82 6.74 0.58 12.10
C ALA A 82 6.95 0.74 13.62
N ILE A 83 5.90 1.07 14.37
CA ILE A 83 5.94 1.16 15.85
C ILE A 83 6.30 -0.19 16.46
N GLU A 84 5.60 -1.26 16.05
CA GLU A 84 5.82 -2.62 16.56
C GLU A 84 7.24 -3.13 16.27
N LEU A 85 7.75 -2.92 15.05
CA LEU A 85 9.09 -3.38 14.66
C LEU A 85 10.23 -2.61 15.32
N THR A 86 9.94 -1.42 15.86
CA THR A 86 10.91 -0.62 16.63
C THR A 86 10.75 -0.81 18.14
N GLY A 87 9.91 -1.74 18.58
CA GLY A 87 9.70 -2.07 20.00
C GLY A 87 8.81 -1.08 20.74
N GLY A 88 8.08 -0.22 20.03
CA GLY A 88 7.09 0.68 20.62
C GLY A 88 5.77 -0.03 20.92
N GLN A 89 4.95 0.60 21.77
CA GLN A 89 3.59 0.13 22.04
C GLN A 89 2.63 0.65 20.97
N VAL A 90 2.02 -0.25 20.21
CA VAL A 90 1.02 0.12 19.19
C VAL A 90 -0.23 0.71 19.87
N PRO A 91 -0.65 1.94 19.53
CA PRO A 91 -1.84 2.54 20.10
C PRO A 91 -3.12 1.87 19.57
N LYS A 92 -4.23 1.95 20.33
CA LYS A 92 -5.53 1.39 19.93
C LYS A 92 -6.02 1.95 18.58
N LYS A 93 -5.76 3.22 18.31
CA LYS A 93 -6.00 3.90 17.04
C LYS A 93 -4.89 4.92 16.83
N ALA A 94 -3.85 4.55 16.08
CA ALA A 94 -2.83 5.51 15.67
C ALA A 94 -3.47 6.60 14.81
N ASP A 95 -3.07 7.85 15.08
CA ASP A 95 -3.34 8.96 14.17
C ASP A 95 -2.47 8.80 12.93
N VAL A 96 -3.10 8.85 11.77
CA VAL A 96 -2.48 8.65 10.47
C VAL A 96 -2.96 9.67 9.46
N ASP A 97 -3.54 10.77 9.94
CA ASP A 97 -3.99 11.87 9.09
C ASP A 97 -2.82 12.42 8.28
N PHE A 98 -3.15 12.87 7.07
CA PHE A 98 -2.15 13.49 6.22
C PHE A 98 -1.73 14.84 6.82
N ILE A 99 -0.42 15.07 6.87
CA ILE A 99 0.13 16.38 7.27
C ILE A 99 -0.12 17.42 6.18
N ASP A 100 0.11 17.04 4.91
CA ASP A 100 -0.16 17.83 3.72
C ASP A 100 -1.16 17.09 2.82
N PRO A 101 -1.93 17.80 1.97
CA PRO A 101 -2.81 17.13 1.02
C PRO A 101 -2.07 16.08 0.16
N PHE A 102 -2.68 14.90 0.03
CA PHE A 102 -2.13 13.78 -0.73
C PHE A 102 -2.99 13.53 -1.99
N TYR A 103 -2.40 13.76 -3.16
CA TYR A 103 -3.07 13.66 -4.46
C TYR A 103 -2.41 12.59 -5.34
N PRO A 104 -2.63 11.29 -5.05
CA PRO A 104 -2.01 10.22 -5.81
C PRO A 104 -2.61 10.12 -7.22
N THR A 105 -1.77 9.74 -8.17
CA THR A 105 -2.25 9.28 -9.48
C THR A 105 -2.73 7.84 -9.41
N PHE A 106 -3.58 7.43 -10.35
CA PHE A 106 -3.94 6.04 -10.56
C PHE A 106 -2.71 5.20 -10.95
N PHE A 107 -2.70 3.94 -10.48
CA PHE A 107 -1.61 3.02 -10.77
C PHE A 107 -1.79 2.36 -12.15
N CYS A 108 -0.75 2.35 -12.97
CA CYS A 108 -0.73 1.57 -14.21
C CYS A 108 0.68 1.23 -14.71
N PHE A 109 0.71 0.39 -15.74
CA PHE A 109 1.92 0.15 -16.52
C PHE A 109 2.12 1.29 -17.52
N ILE A 110 3.25 2.00 -17.37
CA ILE A 110 3.62 3.10 -18.23
C ILE A 110 4.75 2.64 -19.16
N ASN A 111 4.42 2.44 -20.43
CA ASN A 111 5.34 1.94 -21.45
C ASN A 111 6.01 3.06 -22.27
N ASP A 112 5.94 4.30 -21.79
CA ASP A 112 6.65 5.44 -22.38
C ASP A 112 7.99 5.68 -21.63
N PRO A 113 9.15 5.45 -22.27
CA PRO A 113 10.46 5.65 -21.65
C PRO A 113 10.78 7.12 -21.35
N ALA A 114 10.05 8.08 -21.93
CA ALA A 114 10.20 9.49 -21.65
C ALA A 114 9.36 9.95 -20.45
N TYR A 115 8.29 9.23 -20.07
CA TYR A 115 7.32 9.68 -19.06
C TYR A 115 7.97 10.18 -17.77
N TYR A 116 8.79 9.33 -17.11
CA TYR A 116 9.47 9.69 -15.88
C TYR A 116 10.61 10.71 -16.08
N LYS A 117 11.25 10.71 -17.25
CA LYS A 117 12.33 11.67 -17.57
C LYS A 117 11.78 13.08 -17.73
N THR A 118 10.68 13.22 -18.45
CA THR A 118 9.97 14.50 -18.65
C THR A 118 9.42 15.03 -17.33
N MET A 119 8.90 14.16 -16.47
CA MET A 119 8.44 14.55 -15.13
C MET A 119 9.55 15.10 -14.24
N ASN A 120 10.78 14.61 -14.41
CA ASN A 120 12.01 15.06 -13.75
C ASN A 120 11.88 15.33 -12.24
N MET A 121 11.01 14.60 -11.54
CA MET A 121 10.75 14.83 -10.12
C MET A 121 11.99 14.59 -9.29
N LYS A 122 12.13 15.39 -8.24
CA LYS A 122 13.19 15.33 -7.26
C LYS A 122 12.59 15.14 -5.87
N PRO A 123 13.35 14.58 -4.90
CA PRO A 123 12.87 14.47 -3.52
C PRO A 123 12.34 15.79 -2.94
N GLN A 124 12.91 16.93 -3.33
CA GLN A 124 12.51 18.26 -2.89
C GLN A 124 11.08 18.64 -3.32
N ASP A 125 10.56 18.06 -4.41
CA ASP A 125 9.20 18.30 -4.90
C ASP A 125 8.15 17.66 -3.99
N PHE A 126 8.56 16.70 -3.15
CA PHE A 126 7.72 16.03 -2.15
C PHE A 126 7.95 16.54 -0.72
N GLY A 127 8.62 17.69 -0.58
CA GLY A 127 8.83 18.32 0.73
C GLY A 127 7.53 18.81 1.36
N LEU A 128 7.60 19.11 2.67
CA LEU A 128 6.46 19.66 3.43
C LEU A 128 5.89 20.92 2.77
N GLY A 129 4.56 21.01 2.70
CA GLY A 129 3.81 22.09 2.09
C GLY A 129 3.83 22.12 0.56
N LYS A 130 4.43 21.14 -0.12
CA LYS A 130 4.49 21.10 -1.60
C LYS A 130 3.29 20.44 -2.26
N ALA A 131 2.75 19.38 -1.63
CA ALA A 131 1.58 18.62 -2.10
C ALA A 131 1.52 18.43 -3.63
N PRO A 132 2.54 17.79 -4.26
CA PRO A 132 2.57 17.64 -5.71
C PRO A 132 1.37 16.83 -6.19
N HIS A 133 0.75 17.28 -7.29
CA HIS A 133 -0.36 16.59 -7.94
C HIS A 133 -0.12 16.53 -9.44
N ARG A 134 -0.72 15.52 -10.10
CA ARG A 134 -0.67 15.38 -11.56
C ARG A 134 -1.92 14.68 -12.10
N PRO A 135 -2.22 14.87 -13.39
CA PRO A 135 -3.18 14.03 -14.08
C PRO A 135 -2.76 12.55 -14.04
N ASP A 136 -3.74 11.66 -14.12
CA ASP A 136 -3.46 10.24 -14.29
C ASP A 136 -2.70 9.98 -15.60
N PRO A 137 -1.82 8.96 -15.63
CA PRO A 137 -1.27 8.49 -16.89
C PRO A 137 -2.40 8.14 -17.88
N PRO A 138 -2.18 8.31 -19.21
CA PRO A 138 -3.19 7.98 -20.21
C PRO A 138 -3.64 6.51 -20.14
N GLY A 139 -4.90 6.24 -20.48
CA GLY A 139 -5.47 4.89 -20.56
C GLY A 139 -5.97 4.31 -19.24
N ASN A 140 -5.93 5.09 -18.16
CA ASN A 140 -6.48 4.70 -16.87
C ASN A 140 -8.00 4.82 -16.80
N PRO A 141 -8.68 3.95 -16.02
CA PRO A 141 -10.09 4.13 -15.74
C PRO A 141 -10.31 5.39 -14.89
N ALA A 142 -11.49 6.00 -15.02
CA ALA A 142 -11.93 7.02 -14.07
C ALA A 142 -12.17 6.35 -12.71
N TRP A 143 -11.49 6.83 -11.67
CA TRP A 143 -11.65 6.34 -10.30
C TRP A 143 -11.75 7.53 -9.34
N PRO A 144 -12.96 8.05 -9.06
CA PRO A 144 -13.16 9.31 -8.34
C PRO A 144 -13.10 9.17 -6.82
N TYR A 145 -12.60 8.05 -6.29
CA TYR A 145 -12.57 7.77 -4.85
C TYR A 145 -11.28 8.23 -4.17
N ARG A 146 -10.68 9.30 -4.68
CA ARG A 146 -9.48 9.93 -4.11
C ARG A 146 -9.61 11.45 -4.06
N PRO A 147 -8.88 12.13 -3.17
CA PRO A 147 -8.76 13.57 -3.22
C PRO A 147 -8.12 14.02 -4.54
N THR A 148 -8.63 15.11 -5.10
CA THR A 148 -8.01 15.88 -6.18
C THR A 148 -7.96 17.35 -5.77
N PRO A 149 -6.99 18.13 -6.26
CA PRO A 149 -6.99 19.58 -6.04
C PRO A 149 -8.32 20.18 -6.52
N GLN A 150 -8.83 21.17 -5.77
CA GLN A 150 -9.94 22.00 -6.23
C GLN A 150 -9.43 22.95 -7.32
N GLU A 151 -10.22 23.14 -8.37
CA GLU A 151 -9.97 24.14 -9.42
C GLU A 151 -10.12 25.58 -8.91
#